data_AF-A0A968BYN3-F1
#
_entry.id   AF-A0A968BYN3-F1
#
_cell.length_a   1.000
_cell.length_b   1.000
_cell.length_c   1.000
_cell.angle_alpha   90.00
_cell.angle_beta   90.00
_cell.angle_gamma   90.00
#
_symmetry.space_group_name_H-M   'P 1'
#
loop_
_entity.id
_entity.type
_entity.pdbx_description
1 polymer ?
#
loop_
_entity_poly.entity_id
_entity_poly.type
_entity_poly.pdbx_seq_one_letter_code
_entity_poly.pdbx_strand_id
1 'polypeptide(L)'
;GIAGFFAIGAYTSALFTLPLPTGVQAHYVQQAIGLDLPVILGVLAAAVVCGIVAFLVGFPTLRLREDYLAIATIGIAETIRLVF
;
A
#
# COMPACT_ATOMS: atom_id res chain seq x y z
N GLY A 1 -10.25 4.12 2.82
CA GLY A 1 -10.27 3.17 1.69
C GLY A 1 -9.36 3.64 0.57
N ILE A 2 -9.84 4.60 -0.24
CA ILE A 2 -9.15 5.07 -1.47
C ILE A 2 -7.73 5.60 -1.22
N ALA A 3 -7.53 6.43 -0.19
CA ALA A 3 -6.21 6.99 0.15
C ALA A 3 -5.16 5.91 0.51
N GLY A 4 -5.59 4.81 1.16
CA GLY A 4 -4.71 3.70 1.52
C GLY A 4 -4.22 2.92 0.29
N PHE A 5 -5.11 2.62 -0.64
CA PHE A 5 -4.74 1.99 -1.91
C PHE A 5 -3.85 2.89 -2.77
N PHE A 6 -4.09 4.19 -2.77
CA PHE A 6 -3.21 5.17 -3.40
C PHE A 6 -1.80 5.15 -2.79
N ALA A 7 -1.69 5.14 -1.45
CA ALA A 7 -0.40 5.09 -0.77
C ALA A 7 0.36 3.80 -1.09
N ILE A 8 -0.29 2.64 -1.03
CA ILE A 8 0.32 1.34 -1.35
C ILE A 8 0.83 1.31 -2.79
N GLY A 9 0.02 1.78 -3.75
CA GLY A 9 0.40 1.81 -5.16
C GLY A 9 1.57 2.76 -5.43
N ALA A 10 1.52 3.97 -4.86
CA ALA A 10 2.59 4.96 -5.00
C ALA A 10 3.91 4.46 -4.42
N TYR A 11 3.88 3.87 -3.22
CA TYR A 11 5.09 3.32 -2.59
C TYR A 11 5.64 2.14 -3.38
N THR A 12 4.77 1.22 -3.82
CA THR A 12 5.21 0.06 -4.61
C THR A 12 5.82 0.49 -5.95
N SER A 13 5.20 1.43 -6.65
CA SER A 13 5.77 1.96 -7.90
C SER A 13 7.12 2.64 -7.62
N ALA A 14 7.22 3.44 -6.55
CA ALA A 14 8.46 4.12 -6.17
C ALA A 14 9.61 3.13 -5.90
N LEU A 15 9.35 2.04 -5.18
CA LEU A 15 10.36 1.00 -4.91
C LEU A 15 10.90 0.34 -6.19
N PHE A 16 10.09 0.24 -7.23
CA PHE A 16 10.48 -0.40 -8.49
C PHE A 16 11.12 0.57 -9.48
N THR A 17 10.72 1.85 -9.48
CA THR A 17 11.19 2.84 -10.45
C THR A 17 12.36 3.69 -9.98
N LEU A 18 12.55 3.87 -8.67
CA LEU A 18 13.67 4.68 -8.17
C LEU A 18 14.96 3.84 -8.04
N PRO A 19 16.12 4.40 -8.42
CA PRO A 19 17.41 3.79 -8.11
C PRO A 19 17.65 3.71 -6.61
N LEU A 20 18.57 2.82 -6.20
CA LEU A 20 18.96 2.70 -4.80
C LEU A 20 19.64 4.01 -4.34
N PRO A 21 19.15 4.67 -3.28
CA PRO A 21 19.65 5.97 -2.86
C PRO A 21 21.13 5.87 -2.47
N THR A 22 21.99 6.63 -3.15
CA THR A 22 23.43 6.68 -2.91
C THR A 22 23.84 8.07 -2.41
N GLY A 23 24.68 8.15 -1.38
CA GLY A 23 25.13 9.43 -0.80
C GLY A 23 24.18 10.01 0.26
N VAL A 24 24.06 11.34 0.31
CA VAL A 24 23.31 12.10 1.35
C VAL A 24 21.81 11.75 1.40
N GLN A 25 21.24 11.23 0.30
CA GLN A 25 19.84 10.82 0.21
C GLN A 25 19.52 9.51 0.95
N ALA A 26 20.52 8.65 1.20
CA ALA A 26 20.32 7.41 1.96
C ALA A 26 19.97 7.66 3.44
N HIS A 27 20.25 8.86 3.95
CA HIS A 27 19.90 9.26 5.32
C HIS A 27 18.41 9.61 5.48
N TYR A 28 17.73 9.95 4.38
CA TYR A 28 16.32 10.39 4.39
C TYR A 28 15.37 9.37 3.78
N VAL A 29 15.86 8.51 2.87
CA VAL A 29 15.05 7.52 2.17
C VAL A 29 15.71 6.16 2.33
N GLN A 30 15.19 5.33 3.25
CA GLN A 30 15.56 3.92 3.36
C GLN A 30 14.72 3.11 2.37
N GLN A 31 15.22 3.00 1.14
CA GLN A 31 14.60 2.17 0.12
C GLN A 31 15.22 0.76 0.16
N ALA A 32 14.40 -0.25 0.41
CA ALA A 32 14.87 -1.65 0.49
C ALA A 32 15.24 -2.24 -0.88
N ILE A 33 14.68 -1.67 -1.95
CA ILE A 33 14.79 -2.15 -3.33
C ILE A 33 14.92 -0.92 -4.23
N GLY A 34 15.83 -0.97 -5.21
CA GLY A 34 16.06 0.10 -6.17
C GLY A 34 16.44 -0.48 -7.51
N LEU A 35 15.42 -0.91 -8.27
CA LEU A 35 15.59 -1.73 -9.47
C LEU A 35 15.76 -0.92 -10.75
N ASP A 36 15.63 0.41 -10.71
CA ASP A 36 15.74 1.33 -11.87
C ASP A 36 14.93 0.84 -13.09
N LEU A 37 13.75 0.26 -12.82
CA LEU A 37 12.91 -0.31 -13.87
C LEU A 37 12.05 0.78 -14.52
N PRO A 38 11.70 0.63 -15.81
CA PRO A 38 10.81 1.56 -16.50
C PRO A 38 9.46 1.66 -15.78
N VAL A 39 8.87 2.87 -15.83
CA VAL A 39 7.63 3.22 -15.12
C VAL A 39 6.48 2.24 -15.36
N ILE A 40 6.38 1.68 -16.58
CA ILE A 40 5.38 0.65 -16.92
C ILE A 40 5.46 -0.57 -15.98
N LEU A 41 6.68 -1.05 -15.68
CA LEU A 41 6.88 -2.21 -14.80
C LEU A 41 6.57 -1.86 -13.35
N GLY A 42 6.91 -0.64 -12.92
CA GLY A 42 6.54 -0.13 -11.59
C GLY A 42 5.02 -0.04 -11.39
N VAL A 43 4.29 0.45 -12.40
CA VAL A 43 2.82 0.53 -12.37
C VAL A 43 2.18 -0.87 -12.37
N LEU A 44 2.70 -1.81 -13.16
CA LEU A 44 2.22 -3.20 -13.15
C LEU A 44 2.45 -3.87 -11.80
N ALA A 45 3.64 -3.71 -11.22
CA ALA A 45 3.94 -4.22 -9.88
C ALA A 45 3.01 -3.61 -8.82
N ALA A 46 2.79 -2.28 -8.88
CA ALA A 46 1.86 -1.59 -8.00
C ALA A 46 0.42 -2.12 -8.14
N ALA A 47 -0.05 -2.38 -9.37
CA ALA A 47 -1.37 -2.94 -9.63
C ALA A 47 -1.53 -4.35 -9.02
N VAL A 48 -0.50 -5.20 -9.15
CA VAL A 48 -0.50 -6.55 -8.56
C VAL A 48 -0.54 -6.48 -7.04
N VAL A 49 0.31 -5.65 -6.41
CA VAL A 49 0.33 -5.51 -4.95
C VAL A 49 -0.98 -4.95 -4.42
N CYS A 50 -1.51 -3.89 -5.04
CA CYS A 50 -2.83 -3.36 -4.69
C CYS A 50 -3.94 -4.41 -4.86
N GLY A 51 -3.89 -5.21 -5.91
CA GLY A 51 -4.84 -6.30 -6.15
C GLY A 51 -4.80 -7.37 -5.05
N ILE A 52 -3.59 -7.76 -4.61
CA ILE A 52 -3.41 -8.73 -3.51
C ILE A 52 -3.96 -8.17 -2.20
N VAL A 53 -3.63 -6.92 -1.87
CA VAL A 53 -4.15 -6.27 -0.65
C VAL A 53 -5.67 -6.13 -0.72
N ALA A 54 -6.20 -5.70 -1.86
CA ALA A 54 -7.64 -5.59 -2.08
C ALA A 54 -8.34 -6.94 -1.95
N PHE A 55 -7.73 -8.02 -2.43
CA PHE A 55 -8.26 -9.36 -2.29
C PHE A 55 -8.21 -9.84 -0.82
N LEU A 56 -7.10 -9.63 -0.12
CA LEU A 56 -6.95 -10.02 1.29
C LEU A 56 -7.90 -9.26 2.21
N VAL A 57 -8.20 -8.00 1.91
CA VAL A 57 -9.16 -7.18 2.68
C VAL A 57 -10.59 -7.44 2.22
N GLY A 58 -10.81 -7.62 0.92
CA GLY A 58 -12.11 -7.88 0.29
C GLY A 58 -12.70 -9.24 0.65
N PHE A 59 -11.88 -10.28 0.67
CA PHE A 59 -12.30 -11.64 0.99
C PHE A 59 -12.95 -11.79 2.38
N PRO A 60 -12.38 -11.26 3.48
CA PRO A 60 -13.06 -11.26 4.76
C PRO A 60 -14.28 -10.34 4.73
N THR A 61 -14.21 -9.14 4.15
CA THR A 61 -15.38 -8.21 4.10
C THR A 61 -16.59 -8.82 3.41
N LEU A 62 -16.43 -9.61 2.35
CA LEU A 62 -17.52 -10.33 1.69
C LEU A 62 -18.17 -11.42 2.58
N ARG A 63 -17.47 -11.88 3.62
CA ARG A 63 -17.95 -12.91 4.57
C ARG A 63 -18.55 -12.34 5.85
N LEU A 64 -18.55 -11.02 6.05
CA LEU A 64 -19.16 -10.39 7.22
C LEU A 64 -20.68 -10.29 7.04
N ARG A 65 -21.44 -10.73 8.05
CA ARG A 65 -22.86 -10.36 8.21
C ARG A 65 -22.97 -8.91 8.71
N GLU A 66 -24.11 -8.26 8.47
CA GLU A 66 -24.34 -6.82 8.70
C GLU A 66 -23.82 -6.30 10.06
N ASP A 67 -23.90 -7.10 11.13
CA ASP A 67 -23.40 -6.73 12.47
C ASP A 67 -21.87 -6.63 12.56
N TYR A 68 -21.14 -7.46 11.84
CA TYR A 68 -19.67 -7.42 11.83
C TYR A 68 -19.14 -6.28 10.98
N LEU A 69 -19.90 -5.83 9.96
CA LEU A 69 -19.51 -4.73 9.09
C LEU A 69 -19.40 -3.42 9.88
N ALA A 70 -20.31 -3.20 10.83
CA ALA A 70 -20.29 -2.07 11.75
C ALA A 70 -19.07 -2.09 12.70
N ILE A 71 -18.67 -3.27 13.17
CA ILE A 71 -17.47 -3.44 14.01
C ILE A 71 -16.20 -3.15 13.20
N ALA A 72 -16.15 -3.62 11.94
CA ALA A 72 -15.02 -3.40 11.05
C ALA A 72 -14.79 -1.91 10.71
N THR A 73 -15.86 -1.14 10.48
CA THR A 73 -15.75 0.30 10.20
C THR A 73 -15.28 1.10 11.41
N ILE A 74 -15.72 0.76 12.63
CA ILE A 74 -15.20 1.35 13.88
C ILE A 74 -13.71 1.05 14.05
N GLY A 75 -13.29 -0.21 13.86
CA GLY A 75 -11.88 -0.60 14.00
C GLY A 75 -10.96 0.15 13.02
N ILE A 76 -11.42 0.39 11.79
CA ILE A 76 -10.68 1.19 10.80
C ILE A 76 -10.58 2.65 11.24
N ALA A 77 -11.67 3.25 11.74
CA ALA A 77 -11.67 4.63 12.25
C ALA A 77 -10.71 4.79 13.44
N GLU A 78 -10.70 3.84 14.37
CA GLU A 78 -9.81 3.82 15.54
C GLU A 78 -8.34 3.68 15.13
N THR A 79 -8.04 2.82 14.15
CA THR A 79 -6.69 2.62 13.62
C THR A 79 -6.16 3.92 13.01
N ILE A 80 -6.99 4.64 12.25
CA ILE A 80 -6.61 5.94 11.67
C ILE A 80 -6.32 6.96 12.77
N ARG A 81 -7.13 7.01 13.82
CA ARG A 81 -6.93 7.92 14.97
C ARG A 81 -5.68 7.62 15.80
N LEU A 82 -5.21 6.38 15.81
CA LEU A 82 -3.97 6.02 16.50
C LEU A 82 -2.71 6.36 15.69
N VAL A 83 -2.83 6.37 14.37
CA VAL A 83 -1.71 6.63 13.45
C VAL A 83 -1.54 8.13 13.16
N PHE A 84 -2.60 8.93 13.30
CA PHE A 84 -2.65 10.38 13.05
C PHE A 84 -3.03 11.16 14.30
#